data_AF-A0AAW7DFT7-F1
#
_entry.id   AF-A0AAW7DFT7-F1
#
_cell.length_a   1.000
_cell.length_b   1.000
_cell.length_c   1.000
_cell.angle_alpha   90.00
_cell.angle_beta   90.00
_cell.angle_gamma   90.00
#
_symmetry.space_group_name_H-M   'P 1'
#
loop_
_entity.id
_entity.type
_entity.pdbx_description
1 polymer ?
#
loop_
_entity_poly.entity_id
_entity_poly.type
_entity_poly.pdbx_seq_one_letter_code
_entity_poly.pdbx_strand_id
1 'polypeptide(L)'
;MQSIWAAAFYFNPNIDNLYSFQEALYFSFITFTTVGYGDVVIDSEWKILAGLEAINGIMMVGWSTALMFSYLQIILKKNISE
;
A
#
# COMPACT_ATOMS: atom_id res chain seq x y z
N MET A 1 -4.25 0.06 8.40
CA MET A 1 -4.65 0.63 7.10
C MET A 1 -4.92 -0.48 6.08
N GLN A 2 -4.03 -1.47 5.91
CA GLN A 2 -4.31 -2.62 5.01
C GLN A 2 -5.63 -3.35 5.33
N SER A 3 -5.98 -3.51 6.60
CA SER A 3 -7.25 -4.16 6.97
C SER A 3 -8.49 -3.43 6.44
N ILE A 4 -8.41 -2.11 6.19
CA ILE A 4 -9.51 -1.33 5.60
C ILE A 4 -9.62 -1.64 4.10
N TRP A 5 -8.49 -1.66 3.38
CA TRP A 5 -8.48 -2.03 1.96
C TRP A 5 -8.91 -3.49 1.76
N ALA A 6 -8.38 -4.41 2.55
CA ALA A 6 -8.78 -5.80 2.55
C ALA A 6 -10.29 -5.97 2.84
N ALA A 7 -10.83 -5.23 3.81
CA ALA A 7 -12.28 -5.22 4.07
C ALA A 7 -13.06 -4.63 2.89
N ALA A 8 -12.58 -3.55 2.28
CA ALA A 8 -13.22 -2.93 1.12
C ALA A 8 -13.30 -3.89 -0.08
N PHE A 9 -12.26 -4.69 -0.32
CA PHE A 9 -12.30 -5.72 -1.36
C PHE A 9 -13.13 -6.94 -0.97
N TYR A 10 -13.01 -7.42 0.27
CA TYR A 10 -13.71 -8.63 0.73
C TYR A 10 -15.23 -8.45 0.85
N PHE A 11 -15.70 -7.27 1.29
CA PHE A 11 -17.14 -6.99 1.42
C PHE A 11 -17.78 -6.51 0.11
N ASN A 12 -17.01 -6.34 -0.96
CA ASN A 12 -17.56 -5.91 -2.24
C ASN A 12 -18.21 -7.10 -2.96
N PRO A 13 -19.54 -7.12 -3.15
CA PRO A 13 -20.24 -8.25 -3.74
C PRO A 13 -19.91 -8.48 -5.22
N ASN A 14 -19.25 -7.52 -5.88
CA ASN A 14 -18.83 -7.62 -7.28
C ASN A 14 -17.44 -8.26 -7.45
N ILE A 15 -16.82 -8.69 -6.36
CA ILE A 15 -15.54 -9.41 -6.35
C ILE A 15 -15.85 -10.82 -5.85
N ASP A 16 -15.84 -11.79 -6.76
CA ASP A 16 -16.22 -13.18 -6.52
C ASP A 16 -15.01 -14.11 -6.38
N ASN A 17 -13.80 -13.59 -6.60
CA ASN A 17 -12.56 -14.36 -6.67
C ASN A 17 -11.64 -14.18 -5.44
N LEU A 18 -12.19 -13.66 -4.33
CA LEU A 18 -11.53 -13.63 -3.02
C LEU A 18 -12.27 -14.60 -2.08
N TYR A 19 -11.63 -15.71 -1.73
CA TYR A 19 -12.25 -16.81 -0.99
C TYR A 19 -12.13 -16.68 0.53
N SER A 20 -11.24 -15.81 1.01
CA SER A 20 -11.08 -15.54 2.45
C SER A 20 -10.62 -14.11 2.73
N PHE A 21 -10.87 -13.64 3.95
CA PHE A 21 -10.35 -12.34 4.40
C PHE A 21 -8.81 -12.32 4.44
N GLN A 22 -8.18 -13.46 4.70
CA GLN A 22 -6.72 -13.57 4.69
C GLN A 22 -6.15 -13.38 3.28
N GLU A 23 -6.83 -13.91 2.26
CA GLU A 23 -6.47 -13.70 0.86
C GLU A 23 -6.66 -12.24 0.44
N ALA A 24 -7.75 -11.58 0.89
CA ALA A 24 -7.95 -10.14 0.67
C ALA A 24 -6.88 -9.29 1.35
N LEU A 25 -6.44 -9.66 2.56
CA LEU A 25 -5.31 -9.02 3.26
C LEU A 25 -4.00 -9.22 2.50
N TYR A 26 -3.75 -10.43 2.01
CA TYR A 26 -2.57 -10.73 1.21
C TYR A 26 -2.55 -9.90 -0.09
N PHE A 27 -3.66 -9.88 -0.83
CA PHE A 27 -3.84 -9.06 -2.03
C PHE A 27 -3.57 -7.58 -1.75
N SER A 28 -4.18 -7.03 -0.70
CA SER A 28 -3.98 -5.64 -0.27
C SER A 28 -2.50 -5.37 0.06
N PHE A 29 -1.82 -6.31 0.72
CA PHE A 29 -0.41 -6.17 1.09
C PHE A 29 0.51 -6.13 -0.12
N ILE A 30 0.37 -7.08 -1.06
CA ILE A 30 1.22 -7.15 -2.26
C ILE A 30 0.92 -6.00 -3.23
N THR A 31 -0.32 -5.50 -3.24
CA THR A 31 -0.73 -4.35 -4.06
C THR A 31 -0.17 -3.05 -3.47
N PHE A 32 -0.34 -2.83 -2.17
CA PHE A 32 0.20 -1.66 -1.45
C PHE A 32 1.72 -1.56 -1.56
N THR A 33 2.42 -2.69 -1.50
CA THR A 33 3.88 -2.74 -1.65
C THR A 33 4.34 -2.70 -3.10
N THR A 34 3.41 -2.69 -4.06
CA THR A 34 3.66 -2.73 -5.51
C THR A 34 4.38 -3.99 -6.01
N VAL A 35 4.40 -5.04 -5.20
CA VAL A 35 5.03 -6.32 -5.55
C VAL A 35 4.23 -7.03 -6.64
N GLY A 36 2.91 -7.14 -6.45
CA GLY A 36 1.99 -7.64 -7.48
C GLY A 36 2.36 -8.99 -8.10
N TYR A 37 2.55 -10.04 -7.29
CA TYR A 37 2.92 -11.38 -7.78
C TYR A 37 1.99 -11.95 -8.86
N GLY A 38 0.72 -11.49 -8.89
CA GLY A 38 -0.27 -11.89 -9.89
C GLY A 38 -0.92 -13.26 -9.63
N ASP A 39 -0.62 -13.87 -8.48
CA ASP A 39 -1.24 -15.09 -7.98
C ASP A 39 -2.66 -14.84 -7.45
N VAL A 40 -2.89 -13.68 -6.85
CA VAL A 40 -4.22 -13.17 -6.49
C VAL A 40 -4.42 -11.85 -7.20
N VAL A 41 -5.47 -11.76 -8.02
CA VAL A 41 -5.83 -10.57 -8.79
C VAL A 41 -7.33 -10.38 -8.74
N ILE A 42 -7.81 -9.14 -8.67
CA ILE A 42 -9.25 -8.84 -8.84
C ILE A 42 -9.52 -8.76 -10.34
N ASP A 43 -10.40 -9.59 -10.91
CA ASP A 43 -10.66 -9.58 -12.36
C ASP A 43 -11.76 -8.56 -12.78
N SER A 44 -12.44 -7.95 -11.83
CA SER A 44 -13.59 -7.07 -12.06
C SER A 44 -13.23 -5.60 -12.35
N GLU A 45 -14.26 -4.77 -12.56
CA GLU A 45 -14.13 -3.31 -12.75
C GLU A 45 -13.40 -2.61 -11.58
N TRP A 46 -13.27 -3.28 -10.44
CA TRP A 46 -12.62 -2.80 -9.24
C TRP A 46 -11.08 -2.87 -9.29
N LYS A 47 -10.48 -3.34 -10.39
CA LYS A 47 -9.01 -3.24 -10.64
C LYS A 47 -8.45 -1.83 -10.46
N ILE A 48 -9.23 -0.80 -10.77
CA ILE A 48 -8.82 0.60 -10.59
C ILE A 48 -8.58 0.91 -9.10
N LEU A 49 -9.39 0.36 -8.19
CA LEU A 49 -9.15 0.53 -6.75
C LEU A 49 -7.83 -0.09 -6.31
N ALA A 50 -7.47 -1.26 -6.84
CA ALA A 50 -6.18 -1.88 -6.56
C ALA A 50 -5.02 -0.97 -7.04
N GLY A 51 -5.17 -0.36 -8.22
CA GLY A 51 -4.22 0.66 -8.69
C GLY A 51 -4.10 1.87 -7.75
N LEU A 52 -5.23 2.35 -7.22
CA LEU A 52 -5.25 3.44 -6.24
C LEU A 52 -4.60 3.05 -4.91
N GLU A 53 -4.78 1.81 -4.46
CA GLU A 53 -4.10 1.29 -3.28
C GLU A 53 -2.58 1.26 -3.47
N ALA A 54 -2.10 0.83 -4.64
CA ALA A 54 -0.68 0.83 -4.98
C ALA A 54 -0.09 2.25 -4.97
N ILE A 55 -0.80 3.22 -5.54
CA ILE A 55 -0.39 4.65 -5.53
C ILE A 55 -0.31 5.16 -4.09
N ASN A 56 -1.31 4.85 -3.25
CA ASN A 56 -1.30 5.20 -1.84
C ASN A 56 -0.07 4.61 -1.12
N GLY A 57 0.29 3.37 -1.42
CA GLY A 57 1.49 2.72 -0.89
C GLY A 57 2.79 3.45 -1.28
N ILE A 58 2.96 3.76 -2.57
CA ILE A 58 4.14 4.50 -3.05
C ILE A 58 4.23 5.89 -2.38
N MET A 59 3.12 6.62 -2.27
CA MET A 59 3.10 7.93 -1.61
C MET A 59 3.52 7.83 -0.14
N MET A 60 3.02 6.81 0.57
CA MET A 60 3.34 6.55 1.98
C MET A 60 4.79 6.10 2.20
N VAL A 61 5.43 5.49 1.21
CA VAL A 61 6.88 5.23 1.26
C VAL A 61 7.64 6.52 0.94
N GLY A 62 7.29 7.21 -0.14
CA GLY A 62 7.97 8.42 -0.60
C GLY A 62 8.01 9.55 0.43
N TRP A 63 6.89 9.85 1.08
CA TRP A 63 6.85 10.91 2.11
C TRP A 63 7.66 10.53 3.37
N SER A 64 7.77 9.24 3.70
CA SER A 64 8.46 8.75 4.89
C SER A 64 9.96 8.86 4.68
N THR A 65 10.41 8.48 3.49
CA THR A 65 11.79 8.68 3.04
C THR A 65 12.14 10.17 3.02
N ALA A 66 11.29 11.02 2.45
CA ALA A 66 11.52 12.47 2.40
C ALA A 66 11.64 13.08 3.81
N LEU A 67 10.73 12.73 4.73
CA LEU A 67 10.80 13.17 6.12
C LEU A 67 12.06 12.67 6.82
N MET A 68 12.42 11.39 6.66
CA MET A 68 13.65 10.82 7.23
C MET A 68 14.88 11.59 6.76
N PHE A 69 15.00 11.84 5.45
CA PHE A 69 16.09 12.65 4.90
C PHE A 69 16.09 14.08 5.46
N SER A 70 14.93 14.73 5.57
CA SER A 70 14.81 16.06 6.16
C SER A 70 15.31 16.09 7.60
N TYR A 71 14.94 15.10 8.42
CA TYR A 71 15.42 14.99 9.80
C TYR A 71 16.92 14.73 9.89
N LEU A 72 17.45 13.83 9.06
CA LEU A 72 18.88 13.57 9.00
C LEU A 72 19.68 14.82 8.61
N GLN A 73 19.20 15.60 7.64
CA GLN A 73 19.83 16.86 7.25
C GLN A 73 19.87 17.87 8.39
N ILE A 74 18.80 17.99 9.19
CA ILE A 74 18.75 18.87 10.35
C ILE A 74 19.79 18.45 11.40
N ILE A 75 19.88 17.16 11.71
CA ILE A 75 20.84 16.63 12.70
C ILE A 75 22.29 16.85 12.24
N LEU A 76 22.59 16.53 10.97
CA LEU A 76 23.92 16.71 10.41
C LEU A 76 24.33 18.19 10.40
N LYS A 77 23.42 19.09 10.00
CA LYS A 77 23.68 20.54 10.01
C LYS A 77 23.95 21.06 11.42
N LYS A 78 23.25 20.55 12.44
CA LYS A 78 23.46 20.91 13.84
C LYS A 78 24.83 20.46 14.35
N ASN A 79 25.23 19.22 14.07
CA ASN A 79 26.52 18.67 14.52
C ASN A 79 27.75 19.32 13.85
N ILE A 80 27.59 19.91 12.66
CA ILE A 80 28.68 20.62 11.96
C ILE A 80 28.83 22.06 12.46
N SER A 81 27.81 22.63 13.10
CA SER A 81 27.81 24.00 13.63
C SER A 81 28.28 24.13 15.08
N GLU A 82 28.47 23.01 15.78
CA GLU A 82 29.09 22.91 17.12
C GLU A 82 30.58 22.57 16.98
#